data_AF-A0A9E1EDA0-F1
#
_entry.id   AF-A0A9E1EDA0-F1
#
_cell.length_a   1.000
_cell.length_b   1.000
_cell.length_c   1.000
_cell.angle_alpha   90.00
_cell.angle_beta   90.00
_cell.angle_gamma   90.00
#
_symmetry.space_group_name_H-M   'P 1'
#
loop_
_entity.id
_entity.type
_entity.pdbx_description
1 polymer ?
#
loop_
_entity_poly.entity_id
_entity_poly.type
_entity_poly.pdbx_seq_one_letter_code
_entity_poly.pdbx_strand_id
1 'polypeptide(L)'
;MEYSKTGRFTANQEKLAKEIAIRIAKLRKSGCYVFGNGDRLHVYKIRDIEHEQPLHLTTSSDYNHPLKYLEAGHINDSGAGDILFFEPGYITEE
;
A
#
# COMPACT_ATOMS: atom_id res chain seq x y z
N MET A 1 16.91 0.93 -28.02
CA MET A 1 16.25 0.01 -27.07
C MET A 1 14.84 0.53 -26.94
N GLU A 2 13.86 -0.12 -27.58
CA GLU A 2 12.47 0.35 -27.67
C GLU A 2 11.83 0.35 -26.27
N TYR A 3 11.99 1.45 -25.53
CA TYR A 3 11.23 1.70 -24.31
C TYR A 3 9.73 1.86 -24.60
N SER A 4 9.37 2.04 -25.87
CA SER A 4 8.03 2.27 -26.40
C SER A 4 7.25 1.02 -26.78
N LYS A 5 7.83 -0.20 -26.68
CA LYS A 5 7.06 -1.45 -26.72
C LYS A 5 6.41 -1.73 -25.37
N THR A 6 5.46 -0.84 -25.12
CA THR A 6 4.21 -1.00 -24.38
C THR A 6 4.36 -1.02 -22.86
N GLY A 7 3.66 -0.12 -22.17
CA GLY A 7 3.35 -0.22 -20.74
C GLY A 7 2.48 -1.45 -20.40
N ARG A 8 2.74 -2.59 -21.04
CA ARG A 8 2.14 -3.90 -20.79
C ARG A 8 3.01 -4.62 -19.78
N PHE A 9 2.37 -5.11 -18.73
CA PHE A 9 3.03 -5.98 -17.77
C PHE A 9 3.28 -7.35 -18.40
N THR A 10 4.37 -7.99 -18.01
CA THR A 10 4.58 -9.42 -18.29
C THR A 10 3.52 -10.23 -17.55
N ALA A 11 3.14 -11.40 -18.09
CA ALA A 11 2.17 -12.29 -17.44
C ALA A 11 2.56 -12.66 -15.99
N ASN A 12 3.88 -12.76 -15.71
CA ASN A 12 4.36 -13.02 -14.36
C ASN A 12 4.14 -11.81 -13.42
N GLN A 13 4.38 -10.59 -13.89
CA GLN A 13 4.09 -9.38 -13.11
C GLN A 13 2.60 -9.26 -12.78
N GLU A 14 1.71 -9.51 -13.76
CA GLU A 14 0.26 -9.52 -13.52
C GLU A 14 -0.16 -10.60 -12.52
N LYS A 15 0.44 -11.78 -12.61
CA LYS A 15 0.18 -12.88 -11.68
C LYS A 15 0.58 -12.51 -10.26
N LEU A 16 1.79 -11.98 -10.06
CA LEU A 16 2.27 -11.57 -8.74
C LEU A 16 1.40 -10.45 -8.14
N ALA A 17 0.97 -9.48 -8.95
CA ALA A 17 0.05 -8.43 -8.51
C ALA A 17 -1.30 -9.01 -8.02
N LYS A 18 -1.86 -9.98 -8.74
CA LYS A 18 -3.08 -10.70 -8.31
C LYS A 18 -2.86 -11.48 -7.02
N GLU A 19 -1.70 -12.12 -6.85
CA GLU A 19 -1.36 -12.84 -5.62
C GLU A 19 -1.28 -11.91 -4.40
N ILE A 20 -0.69 -10.72 -4.56
CA ILE A 20 -0.66 -9.67 -3.52
C ILE A 20 -2.09 -9.29 -3.13
N ALA A 21 -2.95 -8.98 -4.10
CA ALA A 21 -4.35 -8.63 -3.85
C ALA A 21 -5.11 -9.75 -3.09
N ILE A 22 -4.91 -11.01 -3.49
CA ILE A 22 -5.50 -12.18 -2.82
C ILE A 22 -5.00 -12.30 -1.37
N ARG A 23 -3.70 -12.09 -1.12
CA ARG A 23 -3.10 -12.16 0.22
C ARG A 23 -3.64 -11.06 1.14
N ILE A 24 -3.75 -9.83 0.64
CA ILE A 24 -4.36 -8.70 1.37
C ILE A 24 -5.82 -9.03 1.73
N ALA A 25 -6.60 -9.55 0.78
CA ALA A 25 -7.98 -9.94 1.04
C ALA A 25 -8.10 -11.05 2.10
N LYS A 26 -7.18 -12.02 2.09
CA LYS A 26 -7.12 -13.08 3.13
C LYS A 26 -6.78 -12.50 4.50
N LEU A 27 -5.81 -11.59 4.59
CA LEU A 27 -5.46 -10.90 5.84
C LEU A 27 -6.66 -10.12 6.40
N ARG A 28 -7.39 -9.39 5.55
CA ARG A 28 -8.62 -8.70 5.93
C ARG A 28 -9.67 -9.65 6.52
N LYS A 29 -9.92 -10.78 5.85
CA LYS A 29 -10.85 -11.81 6.34
C LYS A 29 -10.41 -12.43 7.68
N SER A 30 -9.11 -12.46 7.97
CA SER A 30 -8.59 -12.93 9.27
C SER A 30 -8.70 -11.92 10.42
N GLY A 31 -9.34 -10.78 10.20
CA GLY A 31 -9.51 -9.75 11.22
C GLY A 31 -8.33 -8.77 11.31
N CYS A 32 -7.55 -8.63 10.24
CA CYS A 32 -6.45 -7.67 10.17
C CYS A 32 -6.76 -6.50 9.24
N TYR A 33 -6.24 -5.33 9.58
CA TYR A 33 -6.27 -4.14 8.74
C TYR A 33 -4.88 -3.94 8.12
N VAL A 34 -4.81 -3.76 6.80
CA VAL A 34 -3.55 -3.52 6.09
C VAL A 34 -3.50 -2.04 5.73
N PHE A 35 -2.45 -1.35 6.17
CA PHE A 35 -2.27 0.08 6.03
C PHE A 35 -0.90 0.40 5.43
N GLY A 36 -0.87 1.21 4.38
CA GLY A 36 0.37 1.78 3.86
C GLY A 36 0.70 3.07 4.59
N ASN A 37 1.88 3.15 5.20
CA ASN A 37 2.43 4.38 5.78
C ASN A 37 3.76 4.71 5.08
N GLY A 38 3.75 5.75 4.25
CA GLY A 38 4.91 6.10 3.42
C GLY A 38 5.34 4.92 2.55
N ASP A 39 6.58 4.47 2.75
CA ASP A 39 7.18 3.36 2.03
C ASP A 39 6.91 1.99 2.70
N ARG A 40 6.18 1.91 3.81
CA ARG A 40 5.98 0.67 4.58
C ARG A 40 4.54 0.19 4.58
N LEU A 41 4.38 -1.13 4.55
CA LEU A 41 3.11 -1.80 4.73
C LEU A 41 3.02 -2.36 6.15
N HIS A 42 2.05 -1.87 6.92
CA HIS A 42 1.79 -2.33 8.28
C HIS A 42 0.48 -3.11 8.34
N VAL A 43 0.44 -4.12 9.21
CA VAL A 43 -0.75 -4.96 9.44
C VAL A 43 -1.13 -4.89 10.91
N TYR A 44 -2.30 -4.33 11.17
CA TYR A 44 -2.88 -4.18 12.51
C TYR A 44 -4.03 -5.16 12.70
N LYS A 45 -4.47 -5.37 13.94
CA LYS A 45 -5.77 -6.01 14.20
C LYS A 45 -6.88 -5.00 13.96
N ILE A 46 -7.97 -5.42 13.32
CA ILE A 46 -9.13 -4.54 13.03
C ILE A 46 -9.68 -3.94 14.31
N ARG A 47 -9.85 -4.76 15.36
CA ARG A 47 -10.36 -4.30 16.65
C ARG A 47 -9.48 -3.19 17.24
N ASP A 48 -8.17 -3.30 17.12
CA ASP A 48 -7.26 -2.32 17.69
C ASP A 48 -7.37 -0.97 16.95
N ILE A 49 -7.59 -0.99 15.62
CA ILE A 49 -7.85 0.22 14.82
C ILE A 49 -9.26 0.79 15.06
N GLU A 50 -10.28 -0.03 15.29
CA GLU A 50 -11.62 0.46 15.64
C GLU A 50 -11.64 1.26 16.95
N HIS A 51 -10.66 1.00 17.83
CA HIS A 51 -10.45 1.73 19.08
C HIS A 51 -9.38 2.82 18.93
N GLU A 52 -8.83 3.02 17.73
CA GLU A 52 -7.94 4.14 17.43
C GLU A 52 -8.75 5.43 17.58
N GLN A 53 -8.30 6.29 18.50
CA GLN A 53 -8.93 7.59 18.73
C GLN A 53 -8.85 8.39 17.43
N PRO A 54 -9.95 8.92 16.89
CA PRO A 54 -9.90 9.75 15.69
C PRO A 54 -8.98 10.94 15.93
N LEU A 55 -8.04 11.19 15.00
CA LEU A 55 -7.04 12.27 15.05
C LEU A 55 -7.60 13.68 15.38
N HIS A 56 -8.89 13.92 15.15
CA HIS A 56 -9.56 15.19 15.43
C HIS A 56 -10.12 15.30 16.87
N LEU A 57 -10.11 14.21 17.63
CA LEU A 57 -10.41 14.15 19.06
C LEU A 57 -9.11 13.83 19.81
N THR A 58 -8.53 14.87 20.40
CA THR A 58 -7.55 14.88 21.49
C THR A 58 -6.05 15.05 21.15
N THR A 59 -5.52 16.12 21.73
CA THR A 59 -4.12 16.46 21.99
C THR A 59 -3.45 15.55 23.04
N SER A 60 -3.96 14.33 23.27
CA SER A 60 -3.45 13.37 24.27
C SER A 60 -3.25 11.97 23.67
N SER A 61 -2.76 11.89 22.43
CA SER A 61 -2.34 10.62 21.83
C SER A 61 -1.29 9.97 22.73
N ASP A 62 -1.53 8.73 23.14
CA ASP A 62 -0.61 7.97 23.98
C ASP A 62 0.54 7.40 23.13
N TYR A 63 1.56 8.23 22.90
CA TYR A 63 2.76 7.83 22.17
C TYR A 63 3.59 6.76 22.89
N ASN A 64 3.32 6.46 24.16
CA ASN A 64 4.03 5.43 24.92
C ASN A 64 3.46 4.03 24.66
N HIS A 65 2.21 3.94 24.18
CA HIS A 65 1.53 2.67 23.89
C HIS A 65 1.13 2.59 22.41
N PRO A 66 2.10 2.51 21.49
CA PRO A 66 1.80 2.40 20.06
C PRO A 66 1.02 1.11 19.78
N LEU A 67 0.07 1.20 18.84
CA LEU A 67 -0.63 0.02 18.33
C LEU A 67 0.38 -0.98 17.78
N LYS A 68 0.26 -2.24 18.21
CA LYS A 68 1.11 -3.31 17.70
C LYS A 68 0.73 -3.61 16.25
N TYR A 69 1.75 -3.72 15.41
CA TYR A 69 1.60 -4.11 14.01
C TYR A 69 2.61 -5.17 13.61
N LEU A 70 2.30 -5.88 12.52
CA LEU A 70 3.26 -6.68 11.79
C LEU A 70 3.76 -5.87 10.59
N GLU A 71 5.07 -5.90 10.36
CA GLU A 71 5.67 -5.33 9.16
C GLU A 71 5.46 -6.30 7.98
N ALA A 72 4.77 -5.84 6.94
CA ALA A 72 4.41 -6.63 5.75
C ALA A 72 5.24 -6.25 4.52
N GLY A 73 6.37 -5.57 4.74
CA GLY A 73 7.34 -5.18 3.72
C GLY A 73 7.24 -3.72 3.31
N HIS A 74 8.13 -3.32 2.41
CA HIS A 74 8.15 -1.98 1.84
C HIS A 74 7.31 -1.92 0.57
N ILE A 75 6.42 -0.92 0.49
CA ILE A 75 5.62 -0.54 -0.68
C ILE A 75 6.33 0.48 -1.59
N ASN A 76 7.45 1.04 -1.09
CA ASN A 76 8.44 1.91 -1.76
C ASN A 76 8.11 3.42 -1.72
N ASP A 77 9.14 4.26 -1.55
CA ASP A 77 9.09 5.72 -1.36
C ASP A 77 8.24 6.41 -2.43
N SER A 78 6.96 6.55 -2.16
CA SER A 78 6.03 7.32 -2.98
C SER A 78 4.96 7.82 -2.04
N GLY A 79 5.35 8.84 -1.26
CA GLY A 79 4.42 9.62 -0.47
C GLY A 79 3.25 10.05 -1.34
N ALA A 80 2.04 9.71 -0.86
CA ALA A 80 0.76 10.23 -1.31
C ALA A 80 0.35 9.98 -2.78
N GLY A 81 -0.76 9.24 -2.93
CA GLY A 81 -1.95 9.77 -3.58
C GLY A 81 -2.02 9.90 -5.11
N ASP A 82 -0.92 9.90 -5.83
CA ASP A 82 -0.97 10.39 -7.20
C ASP A 82 -0.88 9.23 -8.20
N ILE A 83 -1.98 9.03 -8.92
CA ILE A 83 -1.96 8.28 -10.18
C ILE A 83 -0.85 8.92 -11.02
N LEU A 84 0.26 8.18 -11.19
CA LEU A 84 1.39 8.66 -11.98
C LEU A 84 0.97 8.70 -13.45
N PHE A 85 0.83 9.91 -13.98
CA PHE A 85 0.71 10.12 -15.40
C PHE A 85 2.11 10.14 -16.01
N PHE A 86 2.28 9.49 -17.15
CA PHE A 86 3.48 9.70 -17.94
C PHE A 86 3.49 11.11 -18.54
N GLU A 87 4.68 11.71 -18.67
CA GLU A 87 4.83 12.99 -19.38
C GLU A 87 4.40 12.85 -20.85
N PRO A 88 3.82 13.89 -21.47
CA PRO A 88 3.49 13.89 -22.89
C PRO A 88 4.73 13.54 -23.74
N GLY A 89 4.67 12.44 -24.51
CA GLY A 89 5.78 11.95 -25.33
C GLY A 89 6.59 10.79 -24.72
N TYR A 90 6.27 10.32 -23.52
CA TYR A 90 6.96 9.18 -22.91
C TYR A 90 6.77 7.85 -23.66
N ILE A 91 5.64 7.69 -24.36
CA ILE A 91 5.38 6.54 -25.23
C ILE A 91 5.38 7.04 -26.67
N THR A 92 6.55 7.08 -27.30
CA THR A 92 6.72 7.35 -28.74
C THR A 92 7.05 6.06 -29.45
N GLU A 93 6.15 5.57 -30.33
CA GLU A 93 6.47 4.51 -31.29
C GLU A 93 7.50 5.05 -32.30
N GLU A 94 8.77 4.69 -32.11
CA GLU A 94 9.77 4.60 -33.20
C GLU A 94 10.08 3.13 -33.44
#